data_AF-A0AAU9AFF6-F1
#
_entry.id   AF-A0AAU9AFF6-F1
#
_cell.length_a   1.000
_cell.length_b   1.000
_cell.length_c   1.000
_cell.angle_alpha   90.00
_cell.angle_beta   90.00
_cell.angle_gamma   90.00
#
_symmetry.space_group_name_H-M   'P 1'
#
loop_
_entity.id
_entity.type
_entity.pdbx_description
1 polymer ?
#
loop_
_entity_poly.entity_id
_entity_poly.type
_entity_poly.pdbx_seq_one_letter_code
_entity_poly.pdbx_strand_id
1 'polypeptide(L)'
;MRSKDRERMRAALAVATLATVSAWPAIAAAQDDANREYLFHSQFAEHCKRAMPPLSKQIDSAFSAWQSRIPAQRLAAIRDYAGSKAGKRMAQYVGVGISVASGDNKLVASYQCVERINDWGRIDYPAVTNSQIDSAAAKPLLASIAPLALARLDCPTLDGVSAAPATAAKADEASIPLETWTFSGCGRSHAVGIDRRSDRLGLAGKDRSALSGF
;
A
#
# COMPACT_ATOMS: atom_id res chain seq x y z
N MET A 1 10.20 12.05 1.99
CA MET A 1 10.22 11.52 3.37
C MET A 1 11.64 11.62 3.92
N ARG A 2 11.83 12.41 4.98
CA ARG A 2 13.14 12.64 5.60
C ARG A 2 13.61 11.35 6.28
N SER A 3 14.92 11.10 6.41
CA SER A 3 15.40 9.85 7.01
C SER A 3 14.92 9.68 8.46
N LYS A 4 14.71 10.81 9.16
CA LYS A 4 14.13 10.89 10.50
C LYS A 4 12.69 10.37 10.57
N ASP A 5 11.89 10.53 9.51
CA ASP A 5 10.53 9.99 9.45
C ASP A 5 10.55 8.47 9.24
N ARG A 6 11.52 7.94 8.46
CA ARG A 6 11.73 6.49 8.32
C ARG A 6 12.23 5.84 9.60
N GLU A 7 13.11 6.50 10.36
CA GLU A 7 13.56 6.02 11.67
C GLU A 7 12.45 6.07 12.71
N ARG A 8 11.67 7.15 12.76
CA ARG A 8 10.47 7.22 13.61
C ARG A 8 9.44 6.17 13.22
N MET A 9 9.31 5.85 11.94
CA MET A 9 8.41 4.82 11.43
C MET A 9 8.91 3.40 11.75
N ARG A 10 10.23 3.14 11.68
CA ARG A 10 10.84 1.89 12.17
C ARG A 10 10.72 1.75 13.67
N ALA A 11 10.92 2.83 14.42
CA ALA A 11 10.75 2.87 15.87
C ALA A 11 9.28 2.70 16.26
N ALA A 12 8.33 3.31 15.54
CA ALA A 12 6.90 3.13 15.75
C ALA A 12 6.43 1.71 15.41
N LEU A 13 6.95 1.12 14.32
CA LEU A 13 6.74 -0.30 14.02
C LEU A 13 7.32 -1.17 15.15
N ALA A 14 8.55 -0.92 15.58
CA ALA A 14 9.20 -1.68 16.65
C ALA A 14 8.45 -1.54 18.00
N VAL A 15 7.94 -0.35 18.32
CA VAL A 15 7.12 -0.09 19.51
C VAL A 15 5.75 -0.77 19.39
N ALA A 16 5.12 -0.78 18.22
CA ALA A 16 3.90 -1.57 17.99
C ALA A 16 4.17 -3.09 18.09
N THR A 17 5.35 -3.53 17.67
CA THR A 17 5.81 -4.92 17.82
C THR A 17 6.12 -5.25 19.29
N LEU A 18 6.62 -4.30 20.09
CA LEU A 18 6.92 -4.49 21.51
C LEU A 18 5.67 -4.37 22.40
N ALA A 19 4.74 -3.47 22.08
CA ALA A 19 3.46 -3.32 22.78
C ALA A 19 2.53 -4.53 22.55
N THR A 20 2.75 -5.30 21.48
CA THR A 20 2.04 -6.57 21.25
C THR A 20 2.68 -7.76 21.96
N VAL A 21 3.94 -7.67 22.40
CA VAL A 21 4.62 -8.74 23.16
C VAL A 21 4.12 -8.79 24.62
N SER A 22 3.80 -7.66 25.24
CA SER A 22 3.34 -7.62 26.64
C SER A 22 1.88 -7.98 26.87
N ALA A 23 1.07 -8.12 25.80
CA ALA A 23 -0.35 -8.46 25.88
C ALA A 23 -0.66 -9.94 25.52
N TRP A 24 0.38 -10.74 25.29
CA TRP A 24 0.25 -12.12 24.88
C TRP A 24 0.17 -13.08 26.08
N PRO A 25 -0.92 -13.84 26.27
CA PRO A 25 -0.95 -14.89 27.28
C PRO A 25 0.01 -16.02 26.85
N ALA A 26 0.86 -16.47 27.78
CA ALA A 26 1.92 -17.47 27.60
C ALA A 26 1.49 -18.86 27.08
N ILE A 27 0.21 -19.08 26.77
CA ILE A 27 -0.33 -20.34 26.25
C ILE A 27 -0.20 -20.41 24.70
N ALA A 28 0.07 -19.28 24.03
CA ALA A 28 0.06 -19.19 22.57
C ALA A 28 1.45 -19.41 21.90
N ALA A 29 2.54 -19.37 22.67
CA ALA A 29 3.94 -19.24 22.20
C ALA A 29 4.44 -20.32 21.22
N ALA A 30 3.77 -21.48 21.09
CA ALA A 30 4.15 -22.55 20.16
C ALA A 30 3.29 -22.61 18.86
N GLN A 31 2.13 -21.95 18.82
CA GLN A 31 1.27 -21.77 17.64
C GLN A 31 1.28 -20.31 17.14
N ASP A 32 2.17 -19.50 17.70
CA ASP A 32 2.02 -18.04 17.78
C ASP A 32 2.46 -17.26 16.55
N ASP A 33 3.19 -17.86 15.60
CA ASP A 33 3.68 -17.07 14.47
C ASP A 33 2.63 -16.92 13.36
N ALA A 34 2.07 -18.03 12.87
CA ALA A 34 1.13 -18.01 11.76
C ALA A 34 -0.23 -17.37 12.13
N ASN A 35 -0.74 -17.63 13.35
CA ASN A 35 -1.97 -16.99 13.84
C ASN A 35 -1.77 -15.49 14.05
N ARG A 36 -0.63 -15.07 14.64
CA ARG A 36 -0.28 -13.65 14.77
C ARG A 36 -0.15 -12.99 13.41
N GLU A 37 0.62 -13.58 12.51
CA GLU A 37 0.89 -13.03 11.18
C GLU A 37 -0.42 -12.85 10.40
N TYR A 38 -1.30 -13.85 10.43
CA TYR A 38 -2.63 -13.74 9.83
C TYR A 38 -3.48 -12.65 10.47
N LEU A 39 -3.55 -12.57 11.80
CA LEU A 39 -4.32 -11.52 12.49
C LEU A 39 -3.75 -10.13 12.16
N PHE A 40 -2.43 -9.98 12.13
CA PHE A 40 -1.78 -8.75 11.71
C PHE A 40 -2.18 -8.36 10.29
N HIS A 41 -2.01 -9.24 9.31
CA HIS A 41 -2.34 -8.92 7.92
C HIS A 41 -3.83 -8.68 7.71
N SER A 42 -4.70 -9.47 8.36
CA SER A 42 -6.15 -9.27 8.33
C SER A 42 -6.55 -7.91 8.90
N GLN A 43 -6.02 -7.53 10.07
CA GLN A 43 -6.33 -6.22 10.67
C GLN A 43 -5.72 -5.06 9.90
N PHE A 44 -4.57 -5.28 9.27
CA PHE A 44 -3.95 -4.29 8.39
C PHE A 44 -4.78 -4.06 7.13
N ALA A 45 -5.30 -5.13 6.52
CA ALA A 45 -6.22 -5.03 5.39
C ALA A 45 -7.49 -4.24 5.77
N GLU A 46 -8.10 -4.54 6.92
CA GLU A 46 -9.25 -3.79 7.43
C GLU A 46 -8.92 -2.31 7.71
N HIS A 47 -7.76 -2.03 8.30
CA HIS A 47 -7.29 -0.65 8.48
C HIS A 47 -7.17 0.07 7.14
N CYS A 48 -6.53 -0.56 6.15
CA CYS A 48 -6.36 0.01 4.83
C CYS A 48 -7.68 0.27 4.11
N LYS A 49 -8.66 -0.64 4.22
CA LYS A 49 -10.01 -0.43 3.64
C LYS A 49 -10.73 0.75 4.29
N ARG A 50 -10.56 0.96 5.60
CA ARG A 50 -11.11 2.14 6.30
C ARG A 50 -10.39 3.43 5.94
N ALA A 51 -9.06 3.41 5.90
CA ALA A 51 -8.24 4.59 5.64
C ALA A 51 -8.27 5.02 4.17
N MET A 52 -8.35 4.06 3.25
CA MET A 52 -8.31 4.23 1.80
C MET A 52 -9.43 3.42 1.13
N PRO A 53 -10.71 3.78 1.31
CA PRO A 53 -11.83 3.03 0.71
C PRO A 53 -11.69 2.76 -0.81
N PRO A 54 -11.16 3.69 -1.64
CA PRO A 54 -10.95 3.42 -3.07
C PRO A 54 -10.04 2.22 -3.37
N LEU A 55 -9.09 1.89 -2.47
CA LEU A 55 -8.17 0.77 -2.64
C LEU A 55 -8.77 -0.58 -2.21
N SER A 56 -10.01 -0.64 -1.72
CA SER A 56 -10.55 -1.84 -1.07
C SER A 56 -10.48 -3.09 -1.95
N LYS A 57 -10.81 -2.96 -3.24
CA LYS A 57 -10.74 -4.07 -4.20
C LYS A 57 -9.30 -4.59 -4.36
N GLN A 58 -8.32 -3.69 -4.44
CA GLN A 58 -6.92 -4.03 -4.56
C GLN A 58 -6.40 -4.69 -3.27
N ILE A 59 -6.84 -4.22 -2.11
CA ILE A 59 -6.51 -4.80 -0.80
C ILE A 59 -7.06 -6.23 -0.68
N ASP A 60 -8.33 -6.44 -1.01
CA ASP A 60 -8.96 -7.76 -0.91
C ASP A 60 -8.30 -8.75 -1.90
N SER A 61 -8.01 -8.31 -3.13
CA SER A 61 -7.30 -9.11 -4.14
C SER A 61 -5.88 -9.49 -3.67
N ALA A 62 -5.10 -8.52 -3.21
CA ALA A 62 -3.75 -8.74 -2.73
C ALA A 62 -3.73 -9.64 -1.49
N PHE A 63 -4.63 -9.41 -0.53
CA PHE A 63 -4.73 -10.22 0.67
C PHE A 63 -5.12 -11.67 0.35
N SER A 64 -6.05 -11.88 -0.60
CA SER A 64 -6.38 -13.22 -1.11
C SER A 64 -5.17 -13.90 -1.76
N ALA A 65 -4.38 -13.17 -2.55
CA ALA A 65 -3.15 -13.68 -3.16
C ALA A 65 -2.04 -14.00 -2.15
N TRP A 66 -2.03 -13.35 -0.99
CA TRP A 66 -1.17 -13.74 0.13
C TRP A 66 -1.70 -15.00 0.81
N GLN A 67 -3.00 -15.08 1.09
CA GLN A 67 -3.63 -16.24 1.71
C GLN A 67 -3.48 -17.52 0.89
N SER A 68 -3.48 -17.42 -0.45
CA SER A 68 -3.30 -18.59 -1.34
C SER A 68 -1.91 -19.24 -1.23
N ARG A 69 -0.94 -18.57 -0.61
CA ARG A 69 0.39 -19.11 -0.30
C ARG A 69 0.37 -20.03 0.93
N ILE A 70 -0.72 -20.01 1.70
CA ILE A 70 -0.90 -20.82 2.91
C ILE A 70 -1.63 -22.11 2.52
N PRO A 71 -1.14 -23.29 2.93
CA PRO A 71 -1.85 -24.56 2.69
C PRO A 71 -3.29 -24.50 3.21
N ALA A 72 -4.27 -24.95 2.40
CA ALA A 72 -5.70 -24.79 2.69
C ALA A 72 -6.12 -25.31 4.08
N GLN A 73 -5.60 -26.46 4.50
CA GLN A 73 -5.85 -27.04 5.83
C GLN A 73 -5.34 -26.15 6.97
N ARG A 74 -4.17 -25.52 6.79
CA ARG A 74 -3.62 -24.57 7.76
C ARG A 74 -4.41 -23.28 7.78
N LEU A 75 -4.78 -22.77 6.60
CA LEU A 75 -5.58 -21.55 6.48
C LEU A 75 -6.96 -21.71 7.16
N ALA A 76 -7.59 -22.89 7.05
CA ALA A 76 -8.83 -23.19 7.75
C ALA A 76 -8.66 -23.09 9.28
N ALA A 77 -7.66 -23.77 9.85
CA ALA A 77 -7.40 -23.72 11.28
C ALA A 77 -7.09 -22.29 11.80
N ILE A 78 -6.33 -21.52 11.02
CA ILE A 78 -6.02 -20.11 11.34
C ILE A 78 -7.29 -19.25 11.33
N ARG A 79 -8.17 -19.46 10.34
CA ARG A 79 -9.46 -18.76 10.25
C ARG A 79 -10.40 -19.14 11.39
N ASP A 80 -10.44 -20.41 11.78
CA ASP A 80 -11.22 -20.88 12.92
C ASP A 80 -10.74 -20.22 14.22
N TYR A 81 -9.43 -20.15 14.43
CA TYR A 81 -8.84 -19.42 15.54
C TYR A 81 -9.23 -17.94 15.50
N ALA A 82 -9.06 -17.27 14.35
CA ALA A 82 -9.41 -15.86 14.19
C ALA A 82 -10.91 -15.58 14.45
N GLY A 83 -11.79 -16.53 14.14
CA GLY A 83 -13.23 -16.47 14.42
C GLY A 83 -13.62 -16.75 15.87
N SER A 84 -12.74 -17.40 16.65
CA SER A 84 -12.94 -17.71 18.06
C SER A 84 -12.99 -16.45 18.95
N LYS A 85 -13.49 -16.60 20.19
CA LYS A 85 -13.49 -15.50 21.18
C LYS A 85 -12.08 -14.97 21.46
N ALA A 86 -11.09 -15.87 21.55
CA ALA A 86 -9.70 -15.49 21.80
C ALA A 86 -9.08 -14.75 20.60
N GLY A 87 -9.28 -15.28 19.39
CA GLY A 87 -8.78 -14.66 18.15
C GLY A 87 -9.38 -13.29 17.89
N LYS A 88 -10.70 -13.11 18.10
CA LYS A 88 -11.36 -11.80 17.99
C LYS A 88 -10.81 -10.78 18.98
N ARG A 89 -10.56 -11.18 20.23
CA ARG A 89 -9.95 -10.30 21.24
C ARG A 89 -8.53 -9.89 20.83
N MET A 90 -7.74 -10.84 20.32
CA MET A 90 -6.39 -10.53 19.84
C MET A 90 -6.43 -9.61 18.61
N ALA A 91 -7.34 -9.84 17.67
CA ALA A 91 -7.56 -8.99 16.50
C ALA A 91 -7.85 -7.54 16.89
N GLN A 92 -8.64 -7.30 17.95
CA GLN A 92 -8.89 -5.95 18.46
C GLN A 92 -7.61 -5.26 18.95
N TYR A 93 -6.77 -5.95 19.75
CA TYR A 93 -5.50 -5.39 20.22
C TYR A 93 -4.56 -5.04 19.05
N VAL A 94 -4.47 -5.93 18.06
CA VAL A 94 -3.68 -5.70 16.85
C VAL A 94 -4.22 -4.50 16.05
N GLY A 95 -5.53 -4.40 15.86
CA GLY A 95 -6.15 -3.29 15.13
C GLY A 95 -5.91 -1.93 15.79
N VAL A 96 -5.95 -1.87 17.13
CA VAL A 96 -5.59 -0.65 17.88
C VAL A 96 -4.13 -0.30 17.66
N GLY A 97 -3.22 -1.27 17.76
CA GLY A 97 -1.79 -1.06 17.51
C GLY A 97 -1.49 -0.49 16.13
N ILE A 98 -2.13 -1.02 15.08
CA ILE A 98 -1.99 -0.53 13.70
C ILE A 98 -2.49 0.92 13.59
N SER A 99 -3.66 1.21 14.17
CA SER A 99 -4.27 2.54 14.11
C SER A 99 -3.39 3.59 14.79
N VAL A 100 -2.87 3.29 15.99
CA VAL A 100 -1.93 4.15 16.72
C VAL A 100 -0.63 4.38 15.93
N ALA A 101 -0.07 3.33 15.31
CA ALA A 101 1.17 3.45 14.53
C ALA A 101 1.00 4.31 13.26
N SER A 102 -0.20 4.32 12.67
CA SER A 102 -0.51 5.13 11.48
C SER A 102 -0.64 6.64 11.79
N GLY A 103 -0.90 7.00 13.05
CA GLY A 103 -0.92 8.39 13.54
C GLY A 103 -1.90 9.32 12.82
N ASP A 104 -3.04 8.78 12.36
CA ASP A 104 -4.09 9.48 11.58
C ASP A 104 -3.59 10.20 10.31
N ASN A 105 -2.36 9.95 9.87
CA ASN A 105 -1.79 10.59 8.69
C ASN A 105 -2.16 9.79 7.43
N LYS A 106 -3.16 10.29 6.69
CA LYS A 106 -3.67 9.66 5.45
C LYS A 106 -2.60 9.42 4.38
N LEU A 107 -1.55 10.26 4.28
CA LEU A 107 -0.45 10.05 3.33
C LEU A 107 0.46 8.89 3.76
N VAL A 108 0.67 8.73 5.06
CA VAL A 108 1.44 7.60 5.59
C VAL A 108 0.62 6.32 5.44
N ALA A 109 -0.66 6.36 5.77
CA ALA A 109 -1.56 5.22 5.61
C ALA A 109 -1.65 4.77 4.14
N SER A 110 -1.83 5.71 3.19
CA SER A 110 -1.89 5.37 1.76
C SER A 110 -0.61 4.71 1.26
N TYR A 111 0.57 5.23 1.66
CA TYR A 111 1.85 4.60 1.34
C TYR A 111 1.96 3.18 1.90
N GLN A 112 1.63 2.98 3.17
CA GLN A 112 1.73 1.66 3.80
C GLN A 112 0.73 0.65 3.20
N CYS A 113 -0.46 1.10 2.80
CA CYS A 113 -1.45 0.26 2.12
C CYS A 113 -0.99 -0.13 0.71
N VAL A 114 -0.41 0.80 -0.05
CA VAL A 114 0.20 0.52 -1.35
C VAL A 114 1.36 -0.46 -1.23
N GLU A 115 2.25 -0.26 -0.24
CA GLU A 115 3.35 -1.19 0.05
C GLU A 115 2.82 -2.59 0.35
N ARG A 116 1.79 -2.73 1.18
CA ARG A 116 1.17 -4.03 1.46
C ARG A 116 0.46 -4.66 0.28
N ILE A 117 -0.20 -3.87 -0.57
CA ILE A 117 -0.78 -4.39 -1.82
C ILE A 117 0.31 -5.03 -2.69
N ASN A 118 1.47 -4.41 -2.78
CA ASN A 118 2.60 -4.93 -3.57
C ASN A 118 3.27 -6.15 -2.91
N ASP A 119 3.38 -6.19 -1.58
CA ASP A 119 3.95 -7.33 -0.86
C ASP A 119 3.05 -8.58 -0.95
N TRP A 120 1.75 -8.38 -0.74
CA TRP A 120 0.75 -9.44 -0.73
C TRP A 120 0.35 -9.86 -2.14
N GLY A 121 0.21 -8.88 -3.03
CA GLY A 121 -0.08 -9.10 -4.44
C GLY A 121 1.13 -9.69 -5.17
N ARG A 122 0.89 -10.58 -6.12
CA ARG A 122 1.91 -10.93 -7.14
C ARG A 122 1.62 -10.06 -8.36
N ILE A 123 1.83 -8.76 -8.22
CA ILE A 123 1.44 -7.82 -9.28
C ILE A 123 2.65 -7.58 -10.17
N ASP A 124 2.53 -8.00 -11.43
CA ASP A 124 3.46 -7.60 -12.48
C ASP A 124 2.87 -6.40 -13.20
N TYR A 125 3.52 -5.25 -13.05
CA TYR A 125 3.10 -4.02 -13.72
C TYR A 125 3.75 -3.93 -15.10
N PRO A 126 3.00 -3.49 -16.14
CA PRO A 126 3.58 -3.30 -17.46
C PRO A 126 4.70 -2.26 -17.40
N ALA A 127 5.72 -2.42 -18.24
CA ALA A 127 6.78 -1.43 -18.35
C ALA A 127 6.21 -0.07 -18.79
N VAL A 128 6.79 1.01 -18.27
CA VAL A 128 6.43 2.37 -18.69
C VAL A 128 7.01 2.63 -20.07
N THR A 129 6.16 2.78 -21.06
CA THR A 129 6.56 3.09 -22.44
C THR A 129 6.86 4.58 -22.59
N ASN A 130 7.80 4.93 -23.47
CA ASN A 130 8.18 6.33 -23.81
C ASN A 130 8.73 7.19 -22.66
N SER A 131 9.05 6.60 -21.50
CA SER A 131 9.65 7.34 -20.38
C SER A 131 11.12 7.64 -20.66
N GLN A 132 11.53 8.85 -20.31
CA GLN A 132 12.92 9.29 -20.24
C GLN A 132 13.55 8.96 -18.88
N ILE A 133 12.74 8.53 -17.91
CA ILE A 133 13.22 7.99 -16.62
C ILE A 133 13.77 6.59 -16.86
N ASP A 134 15.00 6.36 -16.39
CA ASP A 134 15.64 5.04 -16.44
C ASP A 134 14.74 3.95 -15.83
N SER A 135 14.74 2.77 -16.45
CA SER A 135 13.87 1.65 -16.08
C SER A 135 14.05 1.19 -14.63
N ALA A 136 15.28 1.25 -14.08
CA ALA A 136 15.56 0.85 -12.70
C ALA A 136 14.98 1.86 -11.69
N ALA A 137 14.86 3.13 -12.08
CA ALA A 137 14.19 4.16 -11.29
C ALA A 137 12.66 4.17 -11.52
N ALA A 138 12.20 3.86 -12.73
CA ALA A 138 10.79 3.84 -13.09
C ALA A 138 10.03 2.69 -12.41
N LYS A 139 10.65 1.50 -12.26
CA LYS A 139 10.01 0.32 -11.67
C LYS A 139 9.51 0.54 -10.23
N PRO A 140 10.34 0.96 -9.25
CA PRO A 140 9.86 1.21 -7.89
C PRO A 140 8.89 2.40 -7.82
N LEU A 141 9.04 3.39 -8.71
CA LEU A 141 8.11 4.51 -8.83
C LEU A 141 6.73 4.03 -9.29
N LEU A 142 6.68 3.20 -10.32
CA LEU A 142 5.46 2.60 -10.85
C LEU A 142 4.73 1.78 -9.79
N ALA A 143 5.44 0.93 -9.05
CA ALA A 143 4.85 0.14 -7.96
C ALA A 143 4.19 1.00 -6.88
N SER A 144 4.72 2.20 -6.62
CA SER A 144 4.13 3.13 -5.63
C SER A 144 2.89 3.89 -6.12
N ILE A 145 2.63 3.92 -7.43
CA ILE A 145 1.53 4.69 -8.05
C ILE A 145 0.44 3.77 -8.59
N ALA A 146 0.82 2.61 -9.14
CA ALA A 146 -0.09 1.75 -9.90
C ALA A 146 -1.31 1.26 -9.10
N PRO A 147 -1.23 0.87 -7.80
CA PRO A 147 -2.43 0.54 -7.03
C PRO A 147 -3.42 1.70 -6.92
N LEU A 148 -2.93 2.93 -6.77
CA LEU A 148 -3.77 4.14 -6.69
C LEU A 148 -4.41 4.43 -8.04
N ALA A 149 -3.66 4.29 -9.13
CA ALA A 149 -4.19 4.44 -10.48
C ALA A 149 -5.25 3.38 -10.80
N LEU A 150 -5.01 2.11 -10.45
CA LEU A 150 -5.97 1.01 -10.61
C LEU A 150 -7.27 1.25 -9.85
N ALA A 151 -7.17 1.75 -8.62
CA ALA A 151 -8.34 2.16 -7.85
C ALA A 151 -9.11 3.29 -8.53
N ARG A 152 -8.40 4.27 -9.11
CA ARG A 152 -9.04 5.39 -9.83
C ARG A 152 -9.73 4.93 -11.11
N LEU A 153 -9.14 3.97 -11.82
CA LEU A 153 -9.70 3.35 -13.01
C LEU A 153 -10.86 2.40 -12.68
N ASP A 154 -10.97 1.95 -11.43
CA ASP A 154 -11.80 0.84 -10.99
C ASP A 154 -11.53 -0.44 -11.80
N CYS A 155 -10.25 -0.77 -11.92
CA CYS A 155 -9.75 -1.89 -12.73
C CYS A 155 -8.85 -2.80 -11.90
N PRO A 156 -8.88 -4.14 -12.09
CA PRO A 156 -8.01 -5.06 -11.35
C PRO A 156 -6.57 -5.11 -11.91
N THR A 157 -6.36 -4.79 -13.18
CA THR A 157 -5.09 -4.91 -13.89
C THR A 157 -4.85 -3.72 -14.80
N LEU A 158 -3.59 -3.36 -15.05
CA LEU A 158 -3.25 -2.32 -16.03
C LEU A 158 -3.09 -2.96 -17.40
N ASP A 159 -3.68 -2.33 -18.42
CA ASP A 159 -3.46 -2.67 -19.83
C ASP A 159 -2.12 -2.08 -20.31
N GLY A 160 -1.73 -0.92 -19.76
CA GLY A 160 -0.46 -0.28 -20.10
C GLY A 160 -0.19 0.99 -19.31
N VAL A 161 1.07 1.43 -19.36
CA VAL A 161 1.50 2.74 -18.86
C VAL A 161 2.36 3.41 -19.93
N SER A 162 2.02 4.66 -20.27
CA SER A 162 2.80 5.47 -21.21
C SER A 162 3.18 6.79 -20.58
N ALA A 163 4.40 7.25 -20.86
CA ALA A 163 4.89 8.54 -20.44
C ALA A 163 4.94 9.51 -21.63
N ALA A 164 4.75 10.79 -21.33
CA ALA A 164 5.02 11.88 -22.25
C ALA A 164 5.74 13.01 -21.50
N PRO A 165 6.62 13.78 -22.15
CA PRO A 165 7.13 15.03 -21.57
C PRO A 165 5.95 15.91 -21.15
N ALA A 166 6.02 16.53 -19.96
CA ALA A 166 4.97 17.44 -19.57
C ALA A 166 5.06 18.72 -20.41
N THR A 167 4.01 19.02 -21.18
CA THR A 167 3.88 20.31 -21.87
C THR A 167 3.23 21.31 -20.92
N ALA A 168 3.86 22.46 -20.69
CA ALA A 168 3.27 23.54 -19.89
C ALA A 168 1.99 24.03 -20.57
N ALA A 169 0.84 23.91 -19.89
CA ALA A 169 -0.44 24.37 -20.46
C ALA A 169 -0.58 25.90 -20.39
N LYS A 170 0.05 26.57 -19.41
CA LYS A 170 0.20 28.03 -19.30
C LYS A 170 1.44 28.34 -18.43
N ALA A 171 2.17 29.39 -18.77
CA ALA A 171 3.34 29.86 -18.05
C ALA A 171 2.95 30.38 -16.65
N ASP A 172 3.15 29.55 -15.63
CA ASP A 172 3.36 29.94 -14.24
C ASP A 172 4.39 28.94 -13.68
N GLU A 173 5.67 29.29 -13.89
CA GLU A 173 6.82 28.42 -13.70
C GLU A 173 7.19 28.29 -12.22
N ALA A 174 6.64 27.27 -11.56
CA ALA A 174 7.25 26.71 -10.35
C ALA A 174 7.07 25.18 -10.17
N SER A 175 6.27 24.48 -10.98
CA SER A 175 6.17 23.00 -10.92
C SER A 175 5.55 22.42 -12.19
N ILE A 176 6.26 22.54 -13.32
CA ILE A 176 5.97 21.69 -14.48
C ILE A 176 6.56 20.31 -14.16
N PRO A 177 5.75 19.23 -14.18
CA PRO A 177 6.28 17.89 -13.93
C PRO A 177 7.30 17.50 -15.00
N LEU A 178 8.20 16.58 -14.66
CA LEU A 178 9.18 16.04 -15.60
C LEU A 178 8.48 15.27 -16.73
N GLU A 179 7.55 14.39 -16.35
CA GLU A 179 6.75 13.58 -17.27
C GLU A 179 5.31 13.52 -16.80
N THR A 180 4.40 13.27 -17.72
CA THR A 180 3.03 12.84 -17.41
C THR A 180 2.91 11.37 -17.75
N TRP A 181 2.59 10.54 -16.76
CA TRP A 181 2.34 9.11 -16.93
C TRP A 181 0.84 8.87 -17.05
N THR A 182 0.43 8.18 -18.10
CA THR A 182 -0.94 7.76 -18.36
C THR A 182 -1.08 6.28 -18.10
N PHE A 183 -1.92 5.94 -17.12
CA PHE A 183 -2.30 4.59 -16.76
C PHE A 183 -3.57 4.21 -17.49
N SER A 184 -3.57 3.08 -18.19
CA SER A 184 -4.73 2.57 -18.92
C SER A 184 -5.14 1.21 -18.39
N GLY A 185 -6.44 0.98 -18.29
CA GLY A 185 -7.01 -0.27 -17.78
C GLY A 185 -8.53 -0.28 -17.92
N CYS A 186 -9.10 -1.41 -18.34
CA CYS A 186 -10.55 -1.60 -18.42
C CYS A 186 -11.27 -0.54 -19.30
N GLY A 187 -10.63 -0.12 -20.40
CA GLY A 187 -11.17 0.90 -21.31
C GLY A 187 -11.16 2.33 -20.74
N ARG A 188 -10.47 2.56 -19.62
CA ARG A 188 -10.34 3.86 -18.97
C ARG A 188 -8.87 4.29 -18.91
N SER A 189 -8.64 5.58 -18.75
CA SER A 189 -7.30 6.14 -18.57
C SER A 189 -7.25 7.18 -17.45
N HIS A 190 -6.10 7.27 -16.79
CA HIS A 190 -5.82 8.25 -15.74
C HIS A 190 -4.38 8.74 -15.86
N ALA A 191 -4.20 10.06 -15.90
CA ALA A 191 -2.90 10.69 -16.07
C ALA A 191 -2.43 11.38 -14.78
N VAL A 192 -1.14 11.27 -14.49
CA VAL A 192 -0.49 11.91 -13.34
C VAL A 192 0.85 12.50 -13.73
N GLY A 193 1.21 13.63 -13.14
CA GLY A 193 2.53 14.21 -13.25
C GLY A 193 3.54 13.51 -12.35
N ILE A 194 4.76 13.36 -12.85
CA ILE A 194 5.93 12.89 -12.12
C ILE A 194 6.90 14.07 -11.95
N ASP A 195 7.23 14.40 -10.71
CA ASP A 195 8.22 15.43 -10.37
C ASP A 195 9.54 14.79 -9.93
N ARG A 196 10.64 15.54 -10.09
CA ARG A 196 11.88 15.33 -9.34
C ARG A 196 11.97 16.34 -8.21
N ARG A 197 12.12 15.85 -6.97
CA ARG A 197 12.33 16.69 -5.77
C ARG A 197 13.67 16.32 -5.15
N SER A 198 14.63 17.23 -5.24
CA SER A 198 16.03 16.95 -4.95
C SER A 198 16.47 15.74 -5.79
N ASP A 199 16.76 14.60 -5.15
CA ASP A 199 17.24 13.38 -5.82
C ASP A 199 16.17 12.27 -5.94
N ARG A 200 14.90 12.58 -5.69
CA ARG A 200 13.83 11.57 -5.70
C ARG A 200 12.74 11.90 -6.69
N LEU A 201 12.33 10.89 -7.45
CA LEU A 201 11.15 10.92 -8.30
C LEU A 201 9.90 10.60 -7.47
N GLY A 202 8.78 11.18 -7.84
CA GLY A 202 7.49 10.92 -7.20
C GLY A 202 6.34 11.65 -7.88
N LEU A 203 5.12 11.43 -7.40
CA LEU A 203 3.95 12.17 -7.87
C LEU A 203 4.13 13.67 -7.68
N ALA A 204 3.69 14.42 -8.70
CA ALA A 204 3.58 15.86 -8.65
C ALA A 204 2.63 16.30 -7.54
N GLY A 205 2.80 17.54 -7.07
CA GLY A 205 2.09 18.04 -5.87
C GLY A 205 0.57 17.89 -5.97
N LYS A 206 0.00 18.30 -7.11
CA LYS A 206 -1.45 18.21 -7.39
C LYS A 206 -1.96 16.76 -7.43
N ASP A 207 -1.18 15.86 -8.04
CA ASP A 207 -1.61 14.48 -8.29
C ASP A 207 -1.46 13.61 -7.03
N ARG A 208 -0.55 13.98 -6.14
CA ARG A 208 -0.45 13.38 -4.81
C ARG A 208 -1.76 13.52 -4.05
N SER A 209 -2.33 14.73 -4.01
CA SER A 209 -3.59 14.98 -3.32
C SER A 209 -4.76 14.26 -3.98
N ALA A 210 -4.82 14.30 -5.32
CA ALA A 210 -5.89 13.68 -6.09
C ALA A 210 -5.90 12.14 -6.00
N LEU A 211 -4.74 11.49 -6.04
CA LEU A 211 -4.64 10.02 -5.94
C LEU A 211 -4.77 9.49 -4.52
N SER A 212 -4.35 10.25 -3.50
CA SER A 212 -4.50 9.82 -2.12
C SER A 212 -5.90 10.13 -1.54
N GLY A 213 -6.82 10.68 -2.33
CA GLY A 213 -8.19 10.95 -1.92
C GLY A 213 -8.34 12.05 -0.87
N PHE A 214 -7.58 13.15 -1.00
CA PHE A 214 -7.89 14.40 -0.30
C PHE A 214 -9.02 15.17 -0.99
#